data_AF-A0A7S2Y4Y9-F1
#
_entry.id   AF-A0A7S2Y4Y9-F1
#
_cell.length_a   1.000
_cell.length_b   1.000
_cell.length_c   1.000
_cell.angle_alpha   90.00
_cell.angle_beta   90.00
_cell.angle_gamma   90.00
#
_symmetry.space_group_name_H-M   'P 1'
#
loop_
_entity.id
_entity.type
_entity.pdbx_description
1 polymer ?
#
loop_
_entity_poly.entity_id
_entity_poly.type
_entity_poly.pdbx_seq_one_letter_code
_entity_poly.pdbx_strand_id
1 'polypeptide(L)'
;DDDEDDDPLDGVDLNELAGEAMSGAKFSILHSFCWWRIVLDEAHFIKSRSSQTAAAAFSLTGIHRWCLSGTPLQNRVGELYSLIRFLQIDPMAHYFCRTKGCDCKSVHYRMKEGVCQHCGHRAFTHFSHFNKHILNVIQRDGYTGDGRRAMFKLKTEVLDKCLLRRTKETRAEDMNLPPRIVCIKTLKLHPKEEDFYNALYSSSRSSFDDYVAQGTLLNNYAHIFDLLTKMRQAVDHPYLIVYSKNNRFKELAPKGPAVTNGSVDCDICHEPPTERMLSSCCGSGFCRSCVVEYIESAAGGDSTPCPSCERSFSINLNQNPVETVLDDSNMAIDSSTVPTLKSLSHVQSGSILRRINLAEFSTSSKIEVLVQDLIEMRKERPGSKALVFSQFVNMLDLIRWRLHSDPCLADMGLGVRILHGGMDVKSRDTAIKQFQNDPTVRVLLMSLKAGGVALNLTVASEVFLVDNWWNPAAEMQAIDR
;
A
#
# COMPACT_ATOMS: atom_id res chain seq x y z
N ASP A 1 23.33 42.71 31.51
CA ASP A 1 22.70 43.81 30.78
C ASP A 1 22.79 43.46 29.30
N ASP A 2 21.88 42.76 28.62
CA ASP A 2 20.49 42.39 28.86
C ASP A 2 20.22 41.10 28.05
N ASP A 3 20.32 39.92 28.67
CA ASP A 3 19.73 38.71 28.10
C ASP A 3 18.31 38.63 28.67
N GLU A 4 17.40 39.42 28.11
CA GLU A 4 15.97 39.27 28.39
C GLU A 4 15.56 37.85 28.00
N ASP A 5 14.95 37.16 28.96
CA ASP A 5 14.38 35.83 28.86
C ASP A 5 13.48 35.72 27.61
N ASP A 6 14.02 35.16 26.52
CA ASP A 6 13.26 34.65 25.37
C ASP A 6 12.47 33.42 25.88
N ASP A 7 11.37 33.66 26.63
CA ASP A 7 10.49 32.60 27.09
C ASP A 7 9.97 31.87 25.83
N PRO A 8 10.29 30.58 25.63
CA PRO A 8 9.83 29.84 24.46
C PRO A 8 8.30 29.72 24.37
N LEU A 9 7.58 30.21 25.38
CA LEU A 9 6.12 30.32 25.46
C LEU A 9 5.57 31.71 25.11
N ASP A 10 6.41 32.70 24.81
CA ASP A 10 5.94 34.06 24.54
C ASP A 10 5.03 34.07 23.29
N GLY A 11 3.76 34.41 23.49
CA GLY A 11 2.70 34.33 22.48
C GLY A 11 1.92 33.01 22.37
N VAL A 12 2.16 32.01 23.23
CA VAL A 12 1.39 30.75 23.26
C VAL A 12 0.32 30.78 24.36
N ASP A 13 -0.95 30.88 23.99
CA ASP A 13 -2.06 30.78 24.96
C ASP A 13 -2.31 29.32 25.38
N LEU A 14 -1.69 28.94 26.50
CA LEU A 14 -1.84 27.60 27.10
C LEU A 14 -3.28 27.28 27.52
N ASN A 15 -4.10 28.28 27.85
CA ASN A 15 -5.49 28.06 28.25
C ASN A 15 -6.38 27.76 27.05
N GLU A 16 -6.15 28.43 25.92
CA GLU A 16 -6.82 28.12 24.65
C GLU A 16 -6.48 26.69 24.20
N LEU A 17 -5.20 26.32 24.22
CA LEU A 17 -4.74 24.97 23.85
C LEU A 17 -5.31 23.89 24.78
N ALA A 18 -5.37 24.15 26.09
CA ALA A 18 -5.99 23.25 27.04
C ALA A 18 -7.50 23.09 26.77
N GLY A 19 -8.20 24.17 26.41
CA GLY A 19 -9.60 24.13 25.98
C GLY A 19 -9.81 23.28 24.72
N GLU A 20 -8.95 23.42 23.72
CA GLU A 20 -8.98 22.61 22.50
C GLU A 20 -8.75 21.12 22.81
N ALA A 21 -7.75 20.79 23.63
CA ALA A 21 -7.46 19.42 24.04
C ALA A 21 -8.64 18.80 24.81
N MET A 22 -9.25 19.54 25.73
CA MET A 22 -10.44 19.07 26.47
C MET A 22 -11.64 18.83 25.55
N SER A 23 -11.78 19.57 24.44
CA SER A 23 -12.80 19.29 23.42
C SER A 23 -12.50 18.00 22.62
N GLY A 24 -11.21 17.69 22.43
CA GLY A 24 -10.71 16.50 21.77
C GLY A 24 -10.83 15.21 22.59
N ALA A 25 -10.99 15.32 23.91
CA ALA A 25 -11.16 14.19 24.83
C ALA A 25 -12.37 13.29 24.49
N LYS A 26 -13.35 13.80 23.73
CA LYS A 26 -14.49 13.01 23.23
C LYS A 26 -14.10 11.93 22.23
N PHE A 27 -12.92 12.04 21.60
CA PHE A 27 -12.47 11.13 20.55
C PHE A 27 -11.46 10.10 21.06
N SER A 28 -10.48 10.51 21.88
CA SER A 28 -9.45 9.61 22.43
C SER A 28 -8.70 10.26 23.60
N ILE A 29 -8.12 9.42 24.45
CA ILE A 29 -7.23 9.82 25.56
C ILE A 29 -6.06 10.67 25.04
N LEU A 30 -5.46 10.30 23.89
CA LEU A 30 -4.30 11.04 23.34
C LEU A 30 -4.66 12.46 22.88
N HIS A 31 -5.92 12.70 22.52
CA HIS A 31 -6.43 14.01 22.12
C HIS A 31 -6.88 14.88 23.30
N SER A 32 -6.93 14.31 24.52
CA SER A 32 -7.24 15.05 25.75
C SER A 32 -6.06 15.82 26.32
N PHE A 33 -4.84 15.55 25.83
CA PHE A 33 -3.62 16.18 26.31
C PHE A 33 -3.13 17.27 25.35
N CYS A 34 -2.64 18.38 25.93
CA CYS A 34 -1.82 19.34 25.22
C CYS A 34 -0.35 18.89 25.28
N TRP A 35 0.22 18.55 24.13
CA TRP A 35 1.59 18.04 24.03
C TRP A 35 2.59 19.18 23.92
N TRP A 36 3.70 19.11 24.69
CA TRP A 36 4.81 20.04 24.48
C TRP A 36 5.40 19.91 23.06
N ARG A 37 5.58 18.68 22.58
CA ARG A 37 6.14 18.39 21.26
C ARG A 37 5.49 17.16 20.65
N ILE A 38 5.16 17.25 19.37
CA ILE A 38 4.67 16.14 18.56
C ILE A 38 5.68 15.88 17.45
N VAL A 39 6.20 14.66 17.37
CA VAL A 39 7.15 14.23 16.35
C VAL A 39 6.53 13.10 15.54
N LEU A 40 6.35 13.33 14.24
CA LEU A 40 5.93 12.29 13.31
C LEU A 40 7.18 11.71 12.63
N ASP A 41 7.45 10.43 12.90
CA ASP A 41 8.42 9.67 12.12
C ASP A 41 7.76 9.08 10.88
N GLU A 42 8.52 9.00 9.78
CA GLU A 42 8.03 8.64 8.45
C GLU A 42 6.76 9.41 8.05
N ALA A 43 6.78 10.74 8.20
CA ALA A 43 5.62 11.62 8.05
C ALA A 43 4.88 11.51 6.70
N HIS A 44 5.48 10.87 5.69
CA HIS A 44 4.80 10.56 4.44
C HIS A 44 3.56 9.64 4.62
N PHE A 45 3.39 8.98 5.76
CA PHE A 45 2.15 8.24 6.09
C PHE A 45 0.90 9.13 6.15
N ILE A 46 1.03 10.42 6.50
CA ILE A 46 -0.09 11.36 6.53
C ILE A 46 -0.29 12.13 5.21
N LYS A 47 0.30 11.66 4.10
CA LYS A 47 0.25 12.34 2.80
C LYS A 47 -1.15 12.71 2.30
N SER A 48 -2.16 11.91 2.64
CA SER A 48 -3.55 12.17 2.24
C SER A 48 -4.34 12.85 3.35
N ARG A 49 -4.74 14.12 3.12
CA ARG A 49 -5.53 14.92 4.07
C ARG A 49 -6.88 14.33 4.45
N SER A 50 -7.44 13.44 3.63
CA SER A 50 -8.74 12.79 3.85
C SER A 50 -8.62 11.46 4.59
N SER A 51 -7.40 10.95 4.81
CA SER A 51 -7.21 9.73 5.58
C SER A 51 -7.56 9.97 7.06
N GLN A 52 -8.13 8.96 7.71
CA GLN A 52 -8.43 9.01 9.14
C GLN A 52 -7.15 9.21 9.96
N THR A 53 -6.04 8.59 9.55
CA THR A 53 -4.72 8.77 10.18
C THR A 53 -4.26 10.22 10.13
N ALA A 54 -4.37 10.88 8.98
CA ALA A 54 -4.02 12.30 8.87
C ALA A 54 -4.97 13.17 9.70
N ALA A 55 -6.28 12.91 9.67
CA ALA A 55 -7.25 13.63 10.48
C ALA A 55 -6.94 13.51 11.99
N ALA A 56 -6.62 12.31 12.47
CA ALA A 56 -6.24 12.06 13.85
C ALA A 56 -4.92 12.73 14.23
N ALA A 57 -3.94 12.79 13.33
CA ALA A 57 -2.68 13.50 13.56
C ALA A 57 -2.88 15.03 13.59
N PHE A 58 -3.74 15.58 12.73
CA PHE A 58 -4.05 17.02 12.69
C PHE A 58 -4.83 17.49 13.91
N SER A 59 -5.60 16.62 14.56
CA SER A 59 -6.37 16.96 15.76
C SER A 59 -5.55 16.90 17.05
N LEU A 60 -4.29 16.45 17.01
CA LEU A 60 -3.43 16.52 18.18
C LEU A 60 -3.08 17.97 18.49
N THR A 61 -3.32 18.38 19.73
CA THR A 61 -2.98 19.70 20.24
C THR A 61 -1.56 19.69 20.80
N GLY A 62 -0.73 20.61 20.35
CA GLY A 62 0.62 20.74 20.89
C GLY A 62 1.37 21.96 20.37
N ILE A 63 2.39 22.35 21.13
CA ILE A 63 3.15 23.60 20.95
C ILE A 63 4.15 23.46 19.80
N HIS A 64 5.02 22.44 19.87
CA HIS A 64 6.02 22.19 18.84
C HIS A 64 5.67 20.99 17.97
N ARG A 65 5.88 21.10 16.65
CA ARG A 65 5.53 20.05 15.68
C ARG A 65 6.70 19.76 14.75
N TRP A 66 7.04 18.48 14.61
CA TRP A 66 8.16 18.01 13.80
C TRP A 66 7.72 16.89 12.87
N CYS A 67 8.19 16.95 11.63
CA CYS A 67 8.01 15.89 10.63
C CYS A 67 9.39 15.35 10.25
N LEU A 68 9.63 14.07 10.52
CA LEU A 68 10.80 13.33 10.06
C LEU A 68 10.36 12.44 8.91
N SER A 69 11.01 12.55 7.75
CA SER A 69 10.75 11.69 6.61
C SER A 69 11.95 11.69 5.67
N GLY A 70 12.39 10.51 5.26
CA GLY A 70 13.39 10.39 4.19
C GLY A 70 12.83 10.81 2.82
N THR A 71 11.51 10.71 2.64
CA THR A 71 10.81 10.93 1.36
C THR A 71 9.54 11.78 1.57
N PRO A 72 9.68 13.09 1.91
CA PRO A 72 8.52 13.95 2.22
C PRO A 72 7.57 14.19 1.03
N LEU A 73 8.05 13.97 -0.20
CA LEU A 73 7.28 14.04 -1.44
C LEU A 73 7.43 12.71 -2.18
N GLN A 74 6.33 12.01 -2.47
CA GLN A 74 6.37 10.73 -3.18
C GLN A 74 5.83 10.87 -4.61
N ASN A 75 4.57 11.28 -4.75
CA ASN A 75 3.87 11.23 -6.04
C ASN A 75 3.41 12.59 -6.53
N ARG A 76 2.96 13.48 -5.63
CA ARG A 76 2.27 14.72 -6.00
C ARG A 76 2.59 15.84 -5.02
N VAL A 77 2.71 17.07 -5.54
CA VAL A 77 2.94 18.29 -4.72
C VAL A 77 1.84 18.49 -3.66
N GLY A 78 0.63 18.00 -3.91
CA GLY A 78 -0.48 18.05 -2.93
C GLY A 78 -0.21 17.25 -1.65
N GLU A 79 0.69 16.27 -1.67
CA GLU A 79 1.08 15.49 -0.48
C GLU A 79 1.80 16.39 0.54
N LEU A 80 2.54 17.39 0.07
CA LEU A 80 3.26 18.35 0.91
C LEU A 80 2.30 19.24 1.71
N TYR A 81 1.10 19.52 1.18
CA TYR A 81 0.10 20.30 1.90
C TYR A 81 -0.29 19.64 3.23
N SER A 82 -0.36 18.31 3.27
CA SER A 82 -0.68 17.59 4.51
C SER A 82 0.40 17.80 5.57
N LEU A 83 1.68 17.82 5.18
CA LEU A 83 2.80 18.12 6.09
C LEU A 83 2.80 19.58 6.53
N ILE A 84 2.61 20.52 5.60
CA ILE A 84 2.52 21.96 5.88
C ILE A 84 1.37 22.26 6.84
N ARG A 85 0.23 21.60 6.64
CA ARG A 85 -0.95 21.73 7.51
C ARG A 85 -0.66 21.19 8.91
N PHE A 86 0.00 20.03 9.02
CA PHE A 86 0.40 19.50 10.31
C PHE A 86 1.35 20.44 11.04
N LEU A 87 2.35 20.99 10.34
CA LEU A 87 3.31 21.95 10.90
C LEU A 87 2.70 23.34 11.18
N GLN A 88 1.45 23.59 10.78
CA GLN A 88 0.73 24.86 10.96
C GLN A 88 1.47 26.10 10.43
N ILE A 89 2.21 25.94 9.32
CA ILE A 89 3.03 27.02 8.75
C ILE A 89 2.16 28.16 8.19
N ASP A 90 2.27 29.35 8.74
CA ASP A 90 1.56 30.55 8.27
C ASP A 90 2.27 31.19 7.05
N PRO A 91 1.57 31.64 6.00
CA PRO A 91 0.13 31.54 5.70
C PRO A 91 -0.30 30.25 4.99
N MET A 92 0.62 29.31 4.76
CA MET A 92 0.38 28.19 3.86
C MET A 92 -0.62 27.15 4.39
N ALA A 93 -0.67 26.93 5.70
CA ALA A 93 -1.59 25.99 6.34
C ALA A 93 -3.05 26.51 6.38
N HIS A 94 -3.25 27.82 6.28
CA HIS A 94 -4.50 28.49 6.59
C HIS A 94 -5.44 28.70 5.39
N TYR A 95 -6.73 28.80 5.72
CA TYR A 95 -7.79 29.30 4.86
C TYR A 95 -8.05 30.78 5.17
N PHE A 96 -8.25 31.57 4.13
CA PHE A 96 -8.52 33.00 4.22
C PHE A 96 -9.84 33.36 3.55
N CYS A 97 -10.50 34.39 4.05
CA CYS A 97 -11.66 35.00 3.40
C CYS A 97 -11.24 36.03 2.34
N ARG A 98 -11.92 36.05 1.18
CA ARG A 98 -11.68 37.05 0.11
C ARG A 98 -12.43 38.37 0.35
N THR A 99 -13.40 38.40 1.25
CA THR A 99 -14.20 39.61 1.49
C THR A 99 -13.30 40.75 1.96
N LYS A 100 -13.42 41.92 1.31
CA LYS A 100 -12.62 43.10 1.66
C LYS A 100 -12.90 43.50 3.12
N GLY A 101 -11.85 43.67 3.92
CA GLY A 101 -11.95 44.02 5.33
C GLY A 101 -12.22 42.85 6.28
N CYS A 102 -12.22 41.61 5.78
CA CYS A 102 -12.35 40.41 6.61
C CYS A 102 -10.96 39.83 6.91
N ASP A 103 -10.64 39.65 8.18
CA ASP A 103 -9.40 39.09 8.72
C ASP A 103 -9.51 37.59 9.06
N CYS A 104 -10.60 36.94 8.64
CA CYS A 104 -10.86 35.54 8.92
C CYS A 104 -9.72 34.63 8.42
N LYS A 105 -9.05 34.00 9.38
CA LYS A 105 -7.97 33.02 9.23
C LYS A 105 -8.31 31.77 10.01
N SER A 106 -8.28 30.61 9.38
CA SER A 106 -8.51 29.34 10.09
C SER A 106 -7.71 28.19 9.48
N VAL A 107 -7.18 27.30 10.34
CA VAL A 107 -6.54 26.05 9.92
C VAL A 107 -7.59 25.03 9.42
N HIS A 108 -8.81 25.13 9.92
CA HIS A 108 -9.91 24.21 9.63
C HIS A 108 -10.95 24.88 8.73
N TYR A 109 -11.37 24.16 7.70
CA TYR A 109 -12.49 24.60 6.87
C TYR A 109 -13.83 24.35 7.60
N ARG A 110 -14.19 25.24 8.53
CA ARG A 110 -15.39 25.13 9.38
C ARG A 110 -16.57 25.90 8.78
N MET A 111 -17.35 25.22 7.94
CA MET A 111 -18.57 25.75 7.33
C MET A 111 -19.81 25.06 7.93
N LYS A 112 -20.79 25.85 8.39
CA LYS A 112 -22.09 25.36 8.86
C LYS A 112 -23.18 26.02 8.02
N GLU A 113 -24.10 25.24 7.46
CA GLU A 113 -25.19 25.77 6.61
C GLU A 113 -24.71 26.68 5.46
N GLY A 114 -23.51 26.40 4.92
CA GLY A 114 -22.93 27.17 3.82
C GLY A 114 -22.27 28.49 4.20
N VAL A 115 -22.18 28.83 5.50
CA VAL A 115 -21.51 30.02 6.02
C VAL A 115 -20.35 29.66 6.95
N CYS A 116 -19.35 30.53 7.01
CA CYS A 116 -18.19 30.40 7.88
C CYS A 116 -18.57 30.68 9.33
N GLN A 117 -18.17 29.79 10.25
CA GLN A 117 -18.46 29.96 11.67
C GLN A 117 -17.74 31.16 12.33
N HIS A 118 -16.62 31.61 11.75
CA HIS A 118 -15.85 32.74 12.30
C HIS A 118 -16.31 34.10 11.78
N CYS A 119 -16.55 34.24 10.47
CA CYS A 119 -16.87 35.54 9.87
C CYS A 119 -18.27 35.65 9.26
N GLY A 120 -19.09 34.59 9.30
CA GLY A 120 -20.45 34.59 8.74
C GLY A 120 -20.54 34.67 7.21
N HIS A 121 -19.42 34.87 6.49
CA HIS A 121 -19.42 34.92 5.03
C HIS A 121 -19.62 33.53 4.40
N ARG A 122 -20.11 33.52 3.16
CA ARG A 122 -20.38 32.28 2.41
C ARG A 122 -19.12 31.43 2.21
N ALA A 123 -19.29 30.12 2.21
CA ALA A 123 -18.21 29.15 2.10
C ALA A 123 -17.27 29.35 0.88
N PHE A 124 -17.83 29.73 -0.28
CA PHE A 124 -17.05 29.95 -1.51
C PHE A 124 -16.17 31.22 -1.49
N THR A 125 -16.39 32.13 -0.53
CA THR A 125 -15.51 33.31 -0.35
C THR A 125 -14.20 32.93 0.32
N HIS A 126 -14.11 31.73 0.89
CA HIS A 126 -12.92 31.23 1.56
C HIS A 126 -12.08 30.39 0.60
N PHE A 127 -10.76 30.53 0.69
CA PHE A 127 -9.83 29.76 -0.13
C PHE A 127 -8.62 29.31 0.71
N SER A 128 -8.08 28.14 0.37
CA SER A 128 -6.80 27.69 0.91
C SER A 128 -5.67 28.46 0.22
N HIS A 129 -4.79 29.09 1.01
CA HIS A 129 -3.69 29.89 0.49
C HIS A 129 -2.73 29.03 -0.35
N PHE A 130 -2.30 27.89 0.19
CA PHE A 130 -1.42 26.95 -0.51
C PHE A 130 -2.04 26.45 -1.82
N ASN A 131 -3.31 26.03 -1.81
CA ASN A 131 -3.93 25.50 -3.01
C ASN A 131 -4.03 26.54 -4.12
N LYS A 132 -4.44 27.77 -3.77
CA LYS A 132 -4.61 28.86 -4.74
C LYS A 132 -3.30 29.33 -5.35
N HIS A 133 -2.25 29.48 -4.54
CA HIS A 133 -1.01 30.14 -4.95
C HIS A 133 0.12 29.18 -5.35
N ILE A 134 0.06 27.93 -4.93
CA ILE A 134 1.10 26.93 -5.20
C ILE A 134 0.50 25.74 -5.96
N LEU A 135 -0.38 24.96 -5.33
CA LEU A 135 -0.80 23.66 -5.88
C LEU A 135 -1.48 23.78 -7.24
N ASN A 136 -2.52 24.62 -7.34
CA ASN A 136 -3.34 24.73 -8.55
C ASN A 136 -2.54 25.34 -9.71
N VAL A 137 -1.61 26.26 -9.40
CA VAL A 137 -0.75 26.90 -10.40
C VAL A 137 0.24 25.89 -10.97
N ILE A 138 0.88 25.08 -10.12
CA ILE A 138 1.80 24.02 -10.55
C ILE A 138 1.05 22.95 -11.37
N GLN A 139 -0.16 22.57 -10.94
CA GLN A 139 -0.97 21.57 -11.66
C GLN A 139 -1.43 22.05 -13.04
N ARG A 140 -1.74 23.35 -13.17
CA ARG A 140 -2.23 23.94 -14.42
C ARG A 140 -1.11 24.21 -15.42
N ASP A 141 -0.03 24.83 -14.95
CA ASP A 141 0.99 25.43 -15.84
C ASP A 141 2.33 24.65 -15.82
N GLY A 142 2.44 23.58 -15.03
CA GLY A 142 3.64 22.75 -14.93
C GLY A 142 4.89 23.53 -14.54
N TYR A 143 6.02 23.27 -15.22
CA TYR A 143 7.27 24.01 -15.04
C TYR A 143 7.42 25.19 -16.02
N THR A 144 6.31 25.78 -16.46
CA THR A 144 6.31 26.92 -17.39
C THR A 144 5.61 28.13 -16.80
N GLY A 145 6.05 29.34 -17.19
CA GLY A 145 5.43 30.60 -16.80
C GLY A 145 5.15 30.73 -15.30
N ASP A 146 3.88 30.84 -14.94
CA ASP A 146 3.41 30.97 -13.56
C ASP A 146 3.64 29.71 -12.70
N GLY A 147 3.68 28.52 -13.31
CA GLY A 147 3.99 27.27 -12.61
C GLY A 147 5.43 27.23 -12.10
N ARG A 148 6.39 27.75 -12.88
CA ARG A 148 7.78 27.92 -12.43
C ARG A 148 7.88 28.92 -11.27
N ARG A 149 7.14 30.03 -11.33
CA ARG A 149 7.07 31.02 -10.24
C ARG A 149 6.48 30.43 -8.97
N ALA A 150 5.42 29.63 -9.08
CA ALA A 150 4.84 28.91 -7.95
C ALA A 150 5.81 27.90 -7.32
N MET A 151 6.63 27.22 -8.13
CA MET A 151 7.67 26.33 -7.63
C MET A 151 8.78 27.08 -6.88
N PHE A 152 9.21 28.25 -7.39
CA PHE A 152 10.14 29.12 -6.65
C PHE A 152 9.52 29.61 -5.35
N LYS A 153 8.26 30.04 -5.38
CA LYS A 153 7.51 30.46 -4.18
C LYS A 153 7.47 29.36 -3.14
N LEU A 154 7.19 28.12 -3.56
CA LEU A 154 7.22 26.96 -2.68
C LEU A 154 8.60 26.76 -2.05
N LYS A 155 9.66 26.86 -2.83
CA LYS A 155 11.04 26.73 -2.32
C LYS A 155 11.35 27.84 -1.30
N THR A 156 11.23 29.10 -1.69
CA THR A 156 11.74 30.23 -0.91
C THR A 156 10.85 30.62 0.27
N GLU A 157 9.52 30.54 0.13
CA GLU A 157 8.61 30.97 1.19
C GLU A 157 8.26 29.85 2.17
N VAL A 158 8.41 28.58 1.76
CA VAL A 158 8.01 27.42 2.57
C VAL A 158 9.21 26.55 2.90
N LEU A 159 9.80 25.88 1.90
CA LEU A 159 10.79 24.84 2.14
C LEU A 159 12.06 25.40 2.80
N ASP A 160 12.61 26.51 2.33
CA ASP A 160 13.84 27.08 2.88
C ASP A 160 13.69 27.51 4.35
N LYS A 161 12.46 27.77 4.82
CA LYS A 161 12.18 28.16 6.21
C LYS A 161 11.91 26.99 7.15
N CYS A 162 11.37 25.88 6.64
CA CYS A 162 10.89 24.78 7.48
C CYS A 162 11.55 23.42 7.20
N LEU A 163 12.29 23.27 6.11
CA LEU A 163 12.88 22.00 5.69
C LEU A 163 14.40 22.05 5.84
N LEU A 164 14.92 21.22 6.72
CA LEU A 164 16.34 20.87 6.74
C LEU A 164 16.53 19.56 5.99
N ARG A 165 17.18 19.62 4.81
CA ARG A 165 17.54 18.43 4.03
C ARG A 165 19.03 18.41 3.76
N ARG A 166 19.70 17.33 4.16
CA ARG A 166 21.12 17.05 3.89
C ARG A 166 21.21 15.80 3.03
N THR A 167 22.16 15.76 2.09
CA THR A 167 22.42 14.59 1.25
C THR A 167 23.74 13.93 1.66
N LYS A 168 23.90 12.63 1.36
CA LYS A 168 25.14 11.89 1.64
C LYS A 168 26.34 12.54 0.93
N GLU A 169 26.13 13.09 -0.27
CA GLU A 169 27.15 13.83 -1.03
C GLU A 169 27.65 15.08 -0.28
N THR A 170 26.73 15.86 0.32
CA THR A 170 27.11 17.08 1.06
C THR A 170 27.87 16.83 2.36
N ARG A 171 27.91 15.58 2.84
CA ARG A 171 28.62 15.17 4.07
C ARG A 171 29.58 14.01 3.85
N ALA A 172 30.10 13.87 2.63
CA ALA A 172 31.05 12.80 2.29
C ALA A 172 32.33 12.86 3.15
N GLU A 173 32.75 14.05 3.58
CA GLU A 173 33.93 14.22 4.45
C GLU A 173 33.68 13.71 5.89
N ASP A 174 32.44 13.82 6.40
CA ASP A 174 32.04 13.29 7.71
C ASP A 174 31.78 11.77 7.66
N MET A 175 31.44 11.24 6.48
CA MET A 175 31.00 9.85 6.25
C MET A 175 31.95 9.15 5.27
N ASN A 176 32.91 8.39 5.81
CA ASN A 176 33.74 7.44 5.05
C ASN A 176 32.92 6.24 4.53
N LEU A 177 31.92 6.48 3.68
CA LEU A 177 31.08 5.45 3.07
C LEU A 177 31.72 4.93 1.77
N PRO A 178 31.70 3.61 1.53
CA PRO A 178 32.10 3.06 0.24
C PRO A 178 31.15 3.54 -0.88
N PRO A 179 31.63 3.65 -2.13
CA PRO A 179 30.81 4.07 -3.24
C PRO A 179 29.71 3.02 -3.52
N ARG A 180 28.49 3.50 -3.76
CA ARG A 180 27.37 2.65 -4.19
C ARG A 180 27.44 2.45 -5.71
N ILE A 181 27.60 1.19 -6.14
CA ILE A 181 27.61 0.82 -7.55
C ILE A 181 26.24 0.23 -7.90
N VAL A 182 25.55 0.83 -8.87
CA VAL A 182 24.25 0.33 -9.36
C VAL A 182 24.49 -0.35 -10.70
N CYS A 183 24.18 -1.64 -10.79
CA CYS A 183 24.28 -2.43 -12.02
C CYS A 183 22.89 -2.82 -12.51
N ILE A 184 22.55 -2.50 -13.76
CA ILE A 184 21.29 -2.89 -14.39
C ILE A 184 21.60 -4.04 -15.35
N LYS A 185 21.11 -5.25 -15.04
CA LYS A 185 21.26 -6.44 -15.88
C LYS A 185 20.01 -6.62 -16.74
N THR A 186 20.14 -6.44 -18.05
CA THR A 186 19.05 -6.70 -19.01
C THR A 186 18.99 -8.18 -19.31
N LEU A 187 17.84 -8.80 -19.06
CA LEU A 187 17.62 -10.23 -19.25
C LEU A 187 16.74 -10.50 -20.47
N LYS A 188 17.01 -11.60 -21.17
CA LYS A 188 16.11 -12.15 -22.19
C LYS A 188 15.26 -13.23 -21.53
N LEU A 189 13.97 -13.22 -21.83
CA LEU A 189 13.06 -14.27 -21.37
C LEU A 189 13.43 -15.59 -22.05
N HIS A 190 13.29 -16.69 -21.32
CA HIS A 190 13.38 -18.02 -21.90
C HIS A 190 12.25 -18.20 -22.94
N PRO A 191 12.44 -18.93 -24.06
CA PRO A 191 11.43 -19.06 -25.12
C PRO A 191 10.03 -19.45 -24.62
N LYS A 192 9.95 -20.39 -23.67
CA LYS A 192 8.68 -20.79 -23.03
C LYS A 192 8.00 -19.66 -22.24
N GLU A 193 8.79 -18.81 -21.57
CA GLU A 193 8.29 -17.65 -20.83
C GLU A 193 7.84 -16.55 -21.80
N GLU A 194 8.61 -16.35 -22.88
CA GLU A 194 8.29 -15.40 -23.94
C GLU A 194 6.99 -15.76 -24.67
N ASP A 195 6.78 -17.03 -25.02
CA ASP A 195 5.53 -17.51 -25.62
C ASP A 195 4.34 -17.25 -24.70
N PHE A 196 4.48 -17.57 -23.40
CA PHE A 196 3.44 -17.30 -22.40
C PHE A 196 3.15 -15.81 -22.27
N TYR A 197 4.19 -14.97 -22.23
CA TYR A 197 4.06 -13.52 -22.15
C TYR A 197 3.38 -12.94 -23.38
N ASN A 198 3.75 -13.38 -24.59
CA ASN A 198 3.16 -12.91 -25.85
C ASN A 198 1.67 -13.28 -25.96
N ALA A 199 1.29 -14.47 -25.50
CA ALA A 199 -0.11 -14.86 -25.42
C ALA A 199 -0.90 -13.96 -24.44
N LEU A 200 -0.35 -13.71 -23.25
CA LEU A 200 -0.97 -12.82 -22.25
C LEU A 200 -1.05 -11.37 -22.74
N TYR A 201 -0.02 -10.89 -23.42
CA TYR A 201 0.03 -9.54 -23.98
C TYR A 201 -1.04 -9.35 -25.06
N SER A 202 -1.21 -10.32 -25.96
CA SER A 202 -2.22 -10.26 -27.02
C SER A 202 -3.63 -10.17 -26.43
N SER A 203 -3.92 -10.99 -25.41
CA SER A 203 -5.21 -10.94 -24.70
C SER A 203 -5.39 -9.62 -23.95
N SER A 204 -4.37 -9.15 -23.23
CA SER A 204 -4.45 -7.90 -22.45
C SER A 204 -4.60 -6.67 -23.36
N ARG A 205 -3.95 -6.68 -24.52
CA ARG A 205 -4.06 -5.64 -25.54
C ARG A 205 -5.47 -5.57 -26.12
N SER A 206 -6.07 -6.72 -26.45
CA SER A 206 -7.46 -6.76 -26.93
C SER A 206 -8.41 -6.14 -25.91
N SER A 207 -8.32 -6.55 -24.64
CA SER A 207 -9.18 -5.97 -23.58
C SER A 207 -8.93 -4.48 -23.38
N PHE A 208 -7.69 -4.02 -23.51
CA PHE A 208 -7.37 -2.60 -23.45
C PHE A 208 -7.99 -1.83 -24.62
N ASP A 209 -7.84 -2.33 -25.84
CA ASP A 209 -8.39 -1.72 -27.06
C ASP A 209 -9.93 -1.64 -26.99
N ASP A 210 -10.60 -2.63 -26.39
CA ASP A 210 -12.05 -2.59 -26.12
C ASP A 210 -12.43 -1.43 -25.18
N TYR A 211 -11.67 -1.20 -24.11
CA TYR A 211 -11.90 -0.06 -23.20
C TYR A 211 -11.65 1.29 -23.88
N VAL A 212 -10.68 1.37 -24.79
CA VAL A 212 -10.44 2.56 -25.61
C VAL A 212 -11.64 2.81 -26.53
N ALA A 213 -12.11 1.78 -27.24
CA ALA A 213 -13.22 1.89 -28.18
C ALA A 213 -14.53 2.31 -27.50
N GLN A 214 -14.76 1.84 -26.27
CA GLN A 214 -15.93 2.20 -25.46
C GLN A 214 -15.80 3.59 -24.79
N GLY A 215 -14.62 4.22 -24.82
CA GLY A 215 -14.35 5.48 -24.15
C GLY A 215 -14.37 5.41 -22.61
N THR A 216 -14.25 4.21 -22.03
CA THR A 216 -14.41 3.97 -20.58
C THR A 216 -13.08 3.83 -19.83
N LEU A 217 -11.95 4.18 -20.45
CA LEU A 217 -10.59 4.05 -19.89
C LEU A 217 -10.44 4.56 -18.46
N LEU A 218 -10.94 5.77 -18.18
CA LEU A 218 -10.80 6.39 -16.86
C LEU A 218 -11.72 5.77 -15.81
N ASN A 219 -12.82 5.15 -16.22
CA ASN A 219 -13.73 4.46 -15.29
C ASN A 219 -13.20 3.06 -14.95
N ASN A 220 -12.51 2.42 -15.89
CA ASN A 220 -11.99 1.06 -15.77
C ASN A 220 -10.50 0.99 -15.39
N TYR A 221 -9.94 2.05 -14.80
CA TYR A 221 -8.52 2.11 -14.42
C TYR A 221 -8.08 0.92 -13.55
N ALA A 222 -8.95 0.42 -12.66
CA ALA A 222 -8.66 -0.73 -11.80
C ALA A 222 -8.41 -2.01 -12.62
N HIS A 223 -9.20 -2.25 -13.66
CA HIS A 223 -9.02 -3.39 -14.56
C HIS A 223 -7.74 -3.26 -15.39
N ILE A 224 -7.39 -2.03 -15.83
CA ILE A 224 -6.12 -1.77 -16.54
C ILE A 224 -4.93 -2.08 -15.64
N PHE A 225 -4.96 -1.67 -14.36
CA PHE A 225 -3.89 -2.00 -13.41
C PHE A 225 -3.80 -3.50 -13.11
N ASP A 226 -4.91 -4.23 -13.11
CA ASP A 226 -4.90 -5.69 -12.99
C ASP A 226 -4.21 -6.34 -14.20
N LEU A 227 -4.52 -5.91 -15.42
CA LEU A 227 -3.85 -6.38 -16.65
C LEU A 227 -2.34 -6.12 -16.59
N LEU A 228 -1.94 -4.89 -16.26
CA LEU A 228 -0.52 -4.53 -16.12
C LEU A 228 0.17 -5.32 -15.00
N THR A 229 -0.53 -5.58 -13.89
CA THR A 229 0.01 -6.37 -12.78
C THR A 229 0.26 -7.82 -13.19
N LYS A 230 -0.66 -8.44 -13.95
CA LYS A 230 -0.46 -9.77 -14.53
C LYS A 230 0.74 -9.77 -15.48
N MET A 231 0.87 -8.78 -16.36
CA MET A 231 2.04 -8.68 -17.23
C MET A 231 3.36 -8.59 -16.44
N ARG A 232 3.38 -7.80 -15.36
CA ARG A 232 4.56 -7.71 -14.46
C ARG A 232 4.87 -9.06 -13.80
N GLN A 233 3.85 -9.76 -13.32
CA GLN A 233 3.99 -11.10 -12.74
C GLN A 233 4.50 -12.14 -13.76
N ALA A 234 4.07 -12.06 -15.03
CA ALA A 234 4.52 -12.98 -16.08
C ALA A 234 6.03 -12.88 -16.32
N VAL A 235 6.58 -11.67 -16.27
CA VAL A 235 8.02 -11.39 -16.44
C VAL A 235 8.84 -11.81 -15.21
N ASP A 236 8.22 -11.91 -14.04
CA ASP A 236 8.89 -12.42 -12.84
C ASP A 236 8.89 -13.96 -12.82
N HIS A 237 7.70 -14.56 -12.88
CA HIS A 237 7.52 -16.00 -13.01
C HIS A 237 6.09 -16.35 -13.44
N PRO A 238 5.89 -17.22 -14.46
CA PRO A 238 4.56 -17.64 -14.91
C PRO A 238 3.65 -18.21 -13.81
N TYR A 239 4.22 -18.84 -12.78
CA TYR A 239 3.48 -19.45 -11.69
C TYR A 239 2.72 -18.44 -10.83
N LEU A 240 3.18 -17.19 -10.78
CA LEU A 240 2.49 -16.12 -10.07
C LEU A 240 1.09 -15.87 -10.63
N ILE A 241 0.88 -16.17 -11.92
CA ILE A 241 -0.43 -16.09 -12.58
C ILE A 241 -1.13 -17.43 -12.52
N VAL A 242 -0.45 -18.50 -12.98
CA VAL A 242 -1.06 -19.84 -13.12
C VAL A 242 -1.66 -20.33 -11.80
N TYR A 243 -0.94 -20.15 -10.70
CA TYR A 243 -1.33 -20.58 -9.36
C TYR A 243 -1.82 -19.42 -8.48
N SER A 244 -2.16 -18.28 -9.10
CA SER A 244 -2.87 -17.20 -8.42
C SER A 244 -4.23 -17.71 -7.92
N LYS A 245 -4.61 -17.33 -6.69
CA LYS A 245 -5.89 -17.74 -6.09
C LYS A 245 -7.11 -17.31 -6.91
N ASN A 246 -6.96 -16.25 -7.72
CA ASN A 246 -8.02 -15.69 -8.57
C ASN A 246 -7.97 -16.20 -10.02
N ASN A 247 -7.19 -17.25 -10.32
CA ASN A 247 -6.99 -17.64 -11.71
C ASN A 247 -8.19 -18.43 -12.27
N ARG A 248 -9.09 -17.72 -12.97
CA ARG A 248 -10.19 -18.29 -13.77
C ARG A 248 -9.70 -19.10 -14.99
N PHE A 249 -8.39 -19.16 -15.26
CA PHE A 249 -7.82 -19.92 -16.38
C PHE A 249 -7.98 -21.44 -16.30
N LYS A 250 -8.43 -22.00 -15.17
CA LYS A 250 -8.82 -23.42 -15.09
C LYS A 250 -10.16 -23.73 -15.80
N GLU A 251 -10.91 -22.73 -16.26
CA GLU A 251 -12.18 -22.91 -16.99
C GLU A 251 -12.04 -23.10 -18.51
N LEU A 252 -10.82 -23.14 -19.08
CA LEU A 252 -10.62 -23.40 -20.53
C LEU A 252 -10.48 -24.89 -20.92
N ALA A 253 -10.70 -25.82 -19.99
CA ALA A 253 -10.92 -27.22 -20.38
C ALA A 253 -12.37 -27.37 -20.88
N PRO A 254 -12.62 -27.99 -22.06
CA PRO A 254 -13.96 -28.12 -22.60
C PRO A 254 -14.75 -29.10 -21.74
N LYS A 255 -15.44 -28.57 -20.74
CA LYS A 255 -16.54 -29.28 -20.10
C LYS A 255 -17.82 -28.76 -20.75
N GLY A 256 -18.70 -29.70 -21.09
CA GLY A 256 -19.98 -29.46 -21.76
C GLY A 256 -20.87 -28.44 -21.04
N PRO A 257 -22.06 -28.17 -21.59
CA PRO A 257 -22.79 -26.93 -21.37
C PRO A 257 -22.99 -26.67 -19.89
N ALA A 258 -22.26 -25.68 -19.36
CA ALA A 258 -22.39 -25.23 -17.99
C ALA A 258 -23.58 -24.27 -17.93
N VAL A 259 -24.60 -24.68 -17.19
CA VAL A 259 -25.70 -23.82 -16.77
C VAL A 259 -25.11 -22.71 -15.91
N THR A 260 -25.11 -21.49 -16.43
CA THR A 260 -24.82 -20.26 -15.67
C THR A 260 -25.86 -20.10 -14.57
N ASN A 261 -25.48 -19.96 -13.30
CA ASN A 261 -26.35 -19.33 -12.31
C ASN A 261 -25.56 -18.77 -11.12
N GLY A 262 -25.75 -17.47 -10.89
CA GLY A 262 -25.17 -16.69 -9.80
C GLY A 262 -25.01 -15.23 -10.24
N SER A 263 -26.11 -14.46 -10.21
CA SER A 263 -26.12 -13.02 -10.52
C SER A 263 -25.11 -12.25 -9.66
N VAL A 264 -24.45 -11.25 -10.24
CA VAL A 264 -23.45 -10.41 -9.54
C VAL A 264 -24.13 -9.36 -8.65
N ASP A 265 -25.35 -8.98 -9.00
CA ASP A 265 -26.16 -7.97 -8.32
C ASP A 265 -27.22 -8.62 -7.44
N CYS A 266 -27.77 -7.86 -6.48
CA CYS A 266 -28.87 -8.33 -5.66
C CYS A 266 -30.13 -8.53 -6.52
N ASP A 267 -30.75 -9.71 -6.49
CA ASP A 267 -31.96 -9.98 -7.29
C ASP A 267 -33.22 -9.25 -6.78
N ILE A 268 -33.17 -8.58 -5.62
CA ILE A 268 -34.30 -7.79 -5.07
C ILE A 268 -34.16 -6.31 -5.41
N CYS A 269 -33.00 -5.69 -5.14
CA CYS A 269 -32.79 -4.26 -5.36
C CYS A 269 -32.00 -3.94 -6.64
N HIS A 270 -31.50 -4.95 -7.34
CA HIS A 270 -30.69 -4.84 -8.56
C HIS A 270 -29.44 -3.95 -8.42
N GLU A 271 -28.95 -3.81 -7.20
CA GLU A 271 -27.71 -3.10 -6.86
C GLU A 271 -26.68 -4.08 -6.26
N PRO A 272 -25.37 -3.75 -6.33
CA PRO A 272 -24.33 -4.57 -5.71
C PRO A 272 -24.55 -4.67 -4.19
N PRO A 273 -24.61 -5.88 -3.62
CA PRO A 273 -25.04 -6.07 -2.25
C PRO A 273 -24.03 -5.55 -1.22
N THR A 274 -24.52 -4.75 -0.26
CA THR A 274 -23.69 -4.21 0.84
C THR A 274 -23.21 -5.32 1.77
N GLU A 275 -24.09 -6.28 2.06
CA GLU A 275 -23.78 -7.54 2.75
C GLU A 275 -24.43 -8.68 1.96
N ARG A 276 -23.61 -9.45 1.23
CA ARG A 276 -24.10 -10.46 0.30
C ARG A 276 -24.50 -11.74 1.03
N MET A 277 -25.77 -12.12 0.88
CA MET A 277 -26.31 -13.40 1.30
C MET A 277 -26.60 -14.25 0.07
N LEU A 278 -26.27 -15.54 0.11
CA LEU A 278 -26.60 -16.48 -0.95
C LEU A 278 -27.80 -17.32 -0.54
N SER A 279 -28.78 -17.44 -1.43
CA SER A 279 -29.88 -18.36 -1.22
C SER A 279 -29.41 -19.80 -1.32
N SER A 280 -29.75 -20.62 -0.33
CA SER A 280 -29.43 -22.04 -0.27
C SER A 280 -30.11 -22.87 -1.36
N CYS A 281 -31.21 -22.37 -1.95
CA CYS A 281 -31.99 -23.13 -2.92
C CYS A 281 -31.58 -22.92 -4.39
N CYS A 282 -31.02 -21.76 -4.75
CA CYS A 282 -30.61 -21.44 -6.13
C CYS A 282 -29.25 -20.74 -6.27
N GLY A 283 -28.59 -20.36 -5.17
CA GLY A 283 -27.32 -19.63 -5.21
C GLY A 283 -27.43 -18.17 -5.64
N SER A 284 -28.65 -17.63 -5.79
CA SER A 284 -28.87 -16.20 -6.06
C SER A 284 -28.35 -15.33 -4.93
N GLY A 285 -27.78 -14.17 -5.28
CA GLY A 285 -27.23 -13.20 -4.34
C GLY A 285 -28.24 -12.13 -3.94
N PHE A 286 -28.27 -11.79 -2.64
CA PHE A 286 -29.16 -10.76 -2.11
C PHE A 286 -28.46 -9.87 -1.07
N CYS A 287 -28.94 -8.64 -0.88
CA CYS A 287 -28.59 -7.82 0.28
C CYS A 287 -29.23 -8.40 1.54
N ARG A 288 -28.48 -8.45 2.65
CA ARG A 288 -29.03 -8.84 3.96
C ARG A 288 -30.28 -8.02 4.33
N SER A 289 -30.25 -6.70 4.15
CA SER A 289 -31.38 -5.81 4.42
C SER A 289 -32.61 -6.15 3.57
N CYS A 290 -32.43 -6.35 2.26
CA CYS A 290 -33.52 -6.71 1.36
C CYS A 290 -34.15 -8.07 1.71
N VAL A 291 -33.35 -9.04 2.14
CA VAL A 291 -33.85 -10.36 2.58
C VAL A 291 -34.63 -10.25 3.89
N VAL A 292 -34.13 -9.48 4.85
CA VAL A 292 -34.80 -9.28 6.15
C VAL A 292 -36.14 -8.59 5.94
N GLU A 293 -36.18 -7.51 5.16
CA GLU A 293 -37.41 -6.79 4.83
C GLU A 293 -38.40 -7.67 4.05
N TYR A 294 -37.91 -8.50 3.12
CA TYR A 294 -38.73 -9.46 2.38
C TYR A 294 -39.35 -10.52 3.32
N ILE A 295 -38.58 -11.10 4.24
CA ILE A 295 -39.08 -12.08 5.22
C ILE A 295 -40.08 -11.43 6.19
N GLU A 296 -39.78 -10.22 6.68
CA GLU A 296 -40.66 -9.47 7.59
C GLU A 296 -41.99 -9.08 6.91
N SER A 297 -41.96 -8.75 5.62
CA SER A 297 -43.18 -8.47 4.84
C SER A 297 -44.08 -9.70 4.63
N ALA A 298 -43.52 -10.90 4.76
CA ALA A 298 -44.20 -12.16 4.50
C ALA A 298 -44.70 -12.88 5.76
N ALA A 299 -44.72 -12.21 6.92
CA ALA A 299 -45.00 -12.75 8.26
C ALA A 299 -46.46 -13.22 8.49
N GLY A 300 -46.97 -14.12 7.65
CA GLY A 300 -48.29 -14.75 7.79
C GLY A 300 -48.38 -16.22 7.36
N GLY A 301 -47.28 -16.88 6.97
CA GLY A 301 -47.30 -18.31 6.58
C GLY A 301 -45.97 -19.02 6.78
N ASP A 302 -46.02 -20.29 7.22
CA ASP A 302 -44.91 -21.14 7.68
C ASP A 302 -43.81 -21.47 6.64
N SER A 303 -43.79 -20.85 5.46
CA SER A 303 -42.71 -21.00 4.48
C SER A 303 -42.66 -19.82 3.51
N THR A 304 -41.63 -18.98 3.61
CA THR A 304 -41.36 -17.93 2.61
C THR A 304 -40.74 -18.56 1.35
N PRO A 305 -41.24 -18.26 0.14
CA PRO A 305 -40.62 -18.72 -1.10
C PRO A 305 -39.43 -17.83 -1.49
N CYS A 306 -38.46 -18.38 -2.22
CA CYS A 306 -37.31 -17.62 -2.71
C CYS A 306 -37.73 -16.63 -3.82
N PRO A 307 -37.36 -15.33 -3.74
CA PRO A 307 -37.71 -14.34 -4.77
C PRO A 307 -37.23 -14.68 -6.19
N SER A 308 -36.14 -15.44 -6.32
CA SER A 308 -35.52 -15.75 -7.62
C SER A 308 -35.94 -17.10 -8.20
N CYS A 309 -36.42 -18.06 -7.39
CA CYS A 309 -36.72 -19.41 -7.88
C CYS A 309 -37.92 -20.11 -7.25
N GLU A 310 -38.68 -19.42 -6.39
CA GLU A 310 -39.95 -19.85 -5.79
C GLU A 310 -39.89 -21.11 -4.91
N ARG A 311 -38.71 -21.68 -4.68
CA ARG A 311 -38.51 -22.83 -3.75
C ARG A 311 -38.46 -22.38 -2.30
N SER A 312 -38.68 -23.33 -1.38
CA SER A 312 -38.63 -23.10 0.07
C SER A 312 -37.33 -22.41 0.49
N PHE A 313 -37.46 -21.20 1.02
CA PHE A 313 -36.37 -20.30 1.32
C PHE A 313 -35.81 -20.60 2.71
N SER A 314 -34.54 -20.99 2.80
CA SER A 314 -33.84 -21.14 4.08
C SER A 314 -32.51 -20.41 4.03
N ILE A 315 -32.47 -19.20 4.58
CA ILE A 315 -31.23 -18.44 4.72
C ILE A 315 -30.78 -18.50 6.17
N ASN A 316 -29.55 -18.96 6.40
CA ASN A 316 -28.92 -18.93 7.72
C ASN A 316 -28.51 -17.48 8.03
N LEU A 317 -29.37 -16.74 8.73
CA LEU A 317 -29.13 -15.35 9.16
C LEU A 317 -27.92 -15.17 10.10
N ASN A 318 -27.37 -16.28 10.61
CA ASN A 318 -26.18 -16.32 11.46
C ASN A 318 -24.88 -16.60 10.69
N GLN A 319 -24.92 -16.70 9.36
CA GLN A 319 -23.68 -16.63 8.60
C GLN A 319 -23.12 -15.21 8.73
N ASN A 320 -21.90 -15.09 9.26
CA ASN A 320 -21.16 -13.83 9.25
C ASN A 320 -21.20 -13.27 7.82
N PRO A 321 -21.44 -11.96 7.66
CA PRO A 321 -21.37 -11.34 6.35
C PRO A 321 -20.04 -11.72 5.72
N VAL A 322 -20.07 -12.20 4.48
CA VAL A 322 -18.85 -12.26 3.67
C VAL A 322 -18.50 -10.80 3.40
N GLU A 323 -17.78 -10.21 4.34
CA GLU A 323 -17.02 -9.00 4.11
C GLU A 323 -16.09 -9.30 2.94
N THR A 324 -16.46 -8.87 1.74
CA THR A 324 -15.51 -8.65 0.64
C THR A 324 -14.60 -7.48 1.01
N VAL A 325 -13.88 -7.64 2.11
CA VAL A 325 -12.58 -7.05 2.29
C VAL A 325 -11.64 -7.98 1.54
N LEU A 326 -10.80 -7.39 0.69
CA LEU A 326 -9.68 -8.06 0.05
C LEU A 326 -8.71 -8.57 1.13
N ASP A 327 -9.05 -9.66 1.80
CA ASP A 327 -8.17 -10.32 2.75
C ASP A 327 -8.15 -11.81 2.48
N ASP A 328 -6.95 -12.24 2.12
CA ASP A 328 -6.66 -13.47 1.39
C ASP A 328 -6.41 -14.63 2.38
N SER A 329 -7.08 -14.55 3.53
CA SER A 329 -6.71 -15.26 4.75
C SER A 329 -7.94 -15.69 5.55
N ASN A 330 -8.81 -16.53 4.97
CA ASN A 330 -9.47 -17.67 5.65
C ASN A 330 -10.65 -18.21 4.84
N MET A 331 -10.50 -19.39 4.25
CA MET A 331 -11.60 -20.35 4.04
C MET A 331 -10.98 -21.75 3.92
N ALA A 332 -11.47 -22.67 4.77
CA ALA A 332 -11.04 -24.06 4.78
C ALA A 332 -11.54 -24.78 3.51
N ILE A 333 -10.67 -25.60 2.90
CA ILE A 333 -11.06 -26.47 1.79
C ILE A 333 -11.00 -27.92 2.27
N ASP A 334 -12.12 -28.61 2.03
CA ASP A 334 -12.36 -30.01 2.30
C ASP A 334 -11.37 -30.89 1.53
N SER A 335 -10.74 -31.82 2.23
CA SER A 335 -9.64 -32.64 1.72
C SER A 335 -10.19 -33.91 1.10
N SER A 336 -10.54 -33.85 -0.18
CA SER A 336 -10.69 -35.05 -0.97
C SER A 336 -10.29 -34.77 -2.42
N THR A 337 -9.17 -35.36 -2.84
CA THR A 337 -8.67 -35.51 -4.22
C THR A 337 -7.40 -34.75 -4.63
N VAL A 338 -6.34 -34.69 -3.81
CA VAL A 338 -4.93 -34.70 -4.29
C VAL A 338 -4.03 -35.22 -3.15
N PRO A 339 -3.11 -36.19 -3.37
CA PRO A 339 -2.18 -36.64 -2.33
C PRO A 339 -1.22 -35.50 -1.98
N THR A 340 -1.54 -34.76 -0.92
CA THR A 340 -0.77 -33.59 -0.50
C THR A 340 0.28 -34.03 0.51
N LEU A 341 1.55 -33.90 0.13
CA LEU A 341 2.71 -34.23 0.95
C LEU A 341 2.70 -33.37 2.24
N LYS A 342 2.32 -33.97 3.37
CA LYS A 342 2.23 -33.33 4.70
C LYS A 342 3.60 -33.00 5.35
N SER A 343 4.69 -32.92 4.60
CA SER A 343 6.05 -32.95 5.19
C SER A 343 6.88 -31.66 5.09
N LEU A 344 6.29 -30.48 4.82
CA LEU A 344 7.03 -29.21 4.88
C LEU A 344 6.52 -28.34 6.03
N SER A 345 7.00 -28.62 7.25
CA SER A 345 6.72 -27.85 8.48
C SER A 345 7.22 -26.39 8.44
N HIS A 346 8.03 -26.02 7.44
CA HIS A 346 8.61 -24.68 7.28
C HIS A 346 7.89 -23.76 6.28
N VAL A 347 6.75 -24.20 5.71
CA VAL A 347 5.99 -23.45 4.68
C VAL A 347 4.60 -23.08 5.21
N GLN A 348 4.33 -21.77 5.33
CA GLN A 348 3.05 -21.23 5.84
C GLN A 348 1.84 -21.65 4.99
N SER A 349 0.67 -21.74 5.61
CA SER A 349 -0.57 -22.27 5.01
C SER A 349 -1.10 -21.51 3.79
N GLY A 350 -0.65 -20.27 3.56
CA GLY A 350 -1.03 -19.47 2.38
C GLY A 350 -0.05 -19.55 1.20
N SER A 351 1.12 -20.17 1.35
CA SER A 351 2.20 -20.13 0.37
C SER A 351 1.83 -20.78 -0.96
N ILE A 352 2.26 -20.16 -2.07
CA ILE A 352 2.10 -20.66 -3.43
C ILE A 352 2.68 -22.07 -3.61
N LEU A 353 3.69 -22.42 -2.82
CA LEU A 353 4.38 -23.71 -2.87
C LEU A 353 3.46 -24.90 -2.57
N ARG A 354 2.35 -24.69 -1.85
CA ARG A 354 1.36 -25.76 -1.61
C ARG A 354 0.48 -26.06 -2.82
N ARG A 355 0.44 -25.16 -3.81
CA ARG A 355 -0.39 -25.29 -5.03
C ARG A 355 0.39 -25.81 -6.24
N ILE A 356 1.71 -25.87 -6.15
CA ILE A 356 2.61 -26.25 -7.24
C ILE A 356 2.98 -27.73 -7.10
N ASN A 357 3.05 -28.44 -8.22
CA ASN A 357 3.70 -29.74 -8.27
C ASN A 357 5.22 -29.54 -8.18
N LEU A 358 5.79 -29.75 -6.99
CA LEU A 358 7.21 -29.50 -6.71
C LEU A 358 8.16 -30.40 -7.52
N ALA A 359 7.67 -31.53 -8.05
CA ALA A 359 8.44 -32.43 -8.90
C ALA A 359 8.64 -31.89 -10.34
N GLU A 360 7.78 -30.97 -10.78
CA GLU A 360 7.80 -30.36 -12.13
C GLU A 360 8.13 -28.86 -12.07
N PHE A 361 8.78 -28.41 -11.00
CA PHE A 361 9.10 -27.00 -10.79
C PHE A 361 9.98 -26.46 -11.93
N SER A 362 9.41 -25.57 -12.75
CA SER A 362 10.16 -24.82 -13.75
C SER A 362 10.64 -23.50 -13.16
N THR A 363 11.94 -23.23 -13.26
CA THR A 363 12.52 -21.96 -12.81
C THR A 363 12.23 -20.83 -13.79
N SER A 364 12.41 -19.58 -13.35
CA SER A 364 12.34 -18.42 -14.22
C SER A 364 13.71 -17.83 -14.50
N SER A 365 13.81 -17.13 -15.63
CA SER A 365 15.05 -16.50 -16.11
C SER A 365 15.63 -15.52 -15.09
N LYS A 366 14.78 -14.79 -14.35
CA LYS A 366 15.20 -13.91 -13.25
C LYS A 366 15.76 -14.67 -12.06
N ILE A 367 15.14 -15.78 -11.66
CA ILE A 367 15.60 -16.57 -10.52
C ILE A 367 16.95 -17.20 -10.83
N GLU A 368 17.17 -17.74 -12.03
CA GLU A 368 18.46 -18.35 -12.38
C GLU A 368 19.61 -17.34 -12.39
N VAL A 369 19.38 -16.14 -12.92
CA VAL A 369 20.39 -15.07 -12.87
C VAL A 369 20.66 -14.63 -11.43
N LEU A 370 19.61 -14.47 -10.61
CA LEU A 370 19.78 -14.14 -9.19
C LEU A 370 20.61 -15.23 -8.47
N VAL A 371 20.32 -16.51 -8.73
CA VAL A 371 21.07 -17.62 -8.15
C VAL A 371 22.53 -17.58 -8.61
N GLN A 372 22.78 -17.34 -9.90
CA GLN A 372 24.14 -17.20 -10.42
C GLN A 372 24.90 -16.06 -9.73
N ASP A 373 24.27 -14.91 -9.55
CA ASP A 373 24.86 -13.75 -8.89
C ASP A 373 25.16 -14.02 -7.41
N LEU A 374 24.27 -14.75 -6.71
CA LEU A 374 24.50 -15.16 -5.32
C LEU A 374 25.67 -16.15 -5.20
N ILE A 375 25.84 -17.04 -6.18
CA ILE A 375 26.99 -17.96 -6.24
C ILE A 375 28.29 -17.19 -6.50
N GLU A 376 28.27 -16.23 -7.43
CA GLU A 376 29.43 -15.39 -7.74
C GLU A 376 29.84 -14.55 -6.51
N MET A 377 28.87 -13.91 -5.86
CA MET A 377 29.06 -13.20 -4.59
C MET A 377 29.73 -14.11 -3.55
N ARG A 378 29.28 -15.36 -3.43
CA ARG A 378 29.84 -16.32 -2.46
C ARG A 378 31.28 -16.73 -2.80
N LYS A 379 31.61 -16.87 -4.08
CA LYS A 379 32.96 -17.22 -4.56
C LYS A 379 33.95 -16.07 -4.36
N GLU A 380 33.55 -14.85 -4.69
CA GLU A 380 34.41 -13.67 -4.56
C GLU A 380 34.55 -13.22 -3.12
N ARG A 381 33.44 -13.22 -2.35
CA ARG A 381 33.37 -12.68 -0.99
C ARG A 381 32.57 -13.62 -0.08
N PRO A 382 33.23 -14.59 0.58
CA PRO A 382 32.55 -15.56 1.43
C PRO A 382 31.78 -14.95 2.60
N GLY A 383 32.21 -13.79 3.10
CA GLY A 383 31.57 -13.09 4.22
C GLY A 383 30.32 -12.28 3.85
N SER A 384 30.08 -12.00 2.57
CA SER A 384 29.04 -11.07 2.13
C SER A 384 27.63 -11.58 2.41
N LYS A 385 26.74 -10.68 2.82
CA LYS A 385 25.30 -10.94 2.96
C LYS A 385 24.52 -10.12 1.94
N ALA A 386 23.44 -10.71 1.44
CA ALA A 386 22.61 -10.13 0.39
C ALA A 386 21.18 -9.87 0.88
N LEU A 387 20.63 -8.73 0.47
CA LEU A 387 19.20 -8.44 0.53
C LEU A 387 18.59 -8.68 -0.85
N VAL A 388 17.46 -9.38 -0.90
CA VAL A 388 16.71 -9.57 -2.14
C VAL A 388 15.31 -9.02 -1.94
N PHE A 389 14.95 -8.04 -2.76
CA PHE A 389 13.65 -7.39 -2.72
C PHE A 389 12.75 -7.86 -3.85
N SER A 390 11.48 -8.09 -3.52
CA SER A 390 10.40 -8.25 -4.48
C SER A 390 9.13 -7.61 -3.95
N GLN A 391 8.28 -7.09 -4.83
CA GLN A 391 6.95 -6.63 -4.46
C GLN A 391 5.99 -7.81 -4.20
N PHE A 392 6.25 -8.96 -4.81
CA PHE A 392 5.37 -10.12 -4.76
C PHE A 392 5.89 -11.13 -3.72
N VAL A 393 5.16 -11.31 -2.61
CA VAL A 393 5.54 -12.27 -1.56
C VAL A 393 5.65 -13.70 -2.11
N ASN A 394 4.77 -14.07 -3.04
CA ASN A 394 4.84 -15.36 -3.72
C ASN A 394 6.14 -15.54 -4.50
N MET A 395 6.73 -14.48 -5.06
CA MET A 395 8.02 -14.57 -5.76
C MET A 395 9.16 -14.88 -4.78
N LEU A 396 9.12 -14.30 -3.58
CA LEU A 396 10.07 -14.61 -2.52
C LEU A 396 9.99 -16.09 -2.10
N ASP A 397 8.78 -16.65 -2.05
CA ASP A 397 8.60 -18.08 -1.76
C ASP A 397 9.21 -18.98 -2.86
N LEU A 398 9.06 -18.60 -4.14
CA LEU A 398 9.65 -19.35 -5.27
C LEU A 398 11.18 -19.27 -5.23
N ILE A 399 11.75 -18.10 -4.95
CA ILE A 399 13.20 -17.92 -4.78
C ILE A 399 13.71 -18.76 -3.60
N ARG A 400 13.02 -18.70 -2.46
CA ARG A 400 13.36 -19.51 -1.28
C ARG A 400 13.34 -20.99 -1.60
N TRP A 401 12.31 -21.46 -2.30
CA TRP A 401 12.21 -22.85 -2.72
C TRP A 401 13.39 -23.25 -3.60
N ARG A 402 13.68 -22.48 -4.65
CA ARG A 402 14.80 -22.75 -5.57
C ARG A 402 16.16 -22.81 -4.87
N LEU A 403 16.40 -21.95 -3.89
CA LEU A 403 17.64 -21.93 -3.11
C LEU A 403 17.77 -23.13 -2.16
N HIS A 404 16.65 -23.67 -1.65
CA HIS A 404 16.65 -24.83 -0.77
C HIS A 404 16.55 -26.18 -1.49
N SER A 405 15.89 -26.21 -2.65
CA SER A 405 15.60 -27.46 -3.38
C SER A 405 16.83 -28.03 -4.08
N ASP A 406 17.84 -27.19 -4.34
CA ASP A 406 19.08 -27.58 -5.00
C ASP A 406 20.13 -28.01 -3.96
N PRO A 407 20.50 -29.30 -3.90
CA PRO A 407 21.48 -29.80 -2.94
C PRO A 407 22.83 -29.07 -3.01
N CYS A 408 23.23 -28.65 -4.21
CA CYS A 408 24.50 -27.95 -4.42
C CYS A 408 24.48 -26.56 -3.75
N LEU A 409 23.34 -25.87 -3.78
CA LEU A 409 23.17 -24.55 -3.15
C LEU A 409 22.99 -24.64 -1.64
N ALA A 410 22.34 -25.71 -1.16
CA ALA A 410 22.22 -25.98 0.27
C ALA A 410 23.59 -26.15 0.93
N ASP A 411 24.50 -26.89 0.27
CA ASP A 411 25.86 -27.13 0.76
C ASP A 411 26.77 -25.89 0.67
N MET A 412 26.46 -24.91 -0.19
CA MET A 412 27.19 -23.64 -0.28
C MET A 412 26.99 -22.72 0.94
N GLY A 413 26.05 -23.05 1.84
CA GLY A 413 25.77 -22.27 3.04
C GLY A 413 25.03 -20.97 2.76
N LEU A 414 24.16 -20.95 1.74
CA LEU A 414 23.29 -19.82 1.40
C LEU A 414 22.00 -19.85 2.25
N GLY A 415 22.13 -19.84 3.57
CA GLY A 415 20.96 -19.87 4.45
C GLY A 415 20.04 -18.68 4.19
N VAL A 416 18.74 -18.96 3.99
CA VAL A 416 17.74 -17.96 3.59
C VAL A 416 16.75 -17.69 4.71
N ARG A 417 16.39 -16.42 4.92
CA ARG A 417 15.23 -16.01 5.73
C ARG A 417 14.32 -15.09 4.93
N ILE A 418 13.03 -15.10 5.25
CA ILE A 418 12.03 -14.21 4.65
C ILE A 418 11.56 -13.21 5.69
N LEU A 419 11.37 -11.96 5.27
CA LEU A 419 10.71 -10.90 6.02
C LEU A 419 9.57 -10.33 5.17
N HIS A 420 8.32 -10.60 5.56
CA HIS A 420 7.12 -10.06 4.93
C HIS A 420 6.18 -9.47 5.98
N GLY A 421 5.30 -8.55 5.56
CA GLY A 421 4.44 -7.79 6.47
C GLY A 421 3.36 -8.60 7.22
N GLY A 422 3.17 -9.88 6.86
CA GLY A 422 2.25 -10.78 7.54
C GLY A 422 2.88 -11.56 8.71
N MET A 423 4.18 -11.35 8.97
CA MET A 423 4.86 -11.98 10.11
C MET A 423 4.53 -11.25 11.41
N ASP A 424 4.41 -12.01 12.50
CA ASP A 424 4.32 -11.44 13.83
C ASP A 424 5.63 -10.76 14.24
N VAL A 425 5.53 -9.82 15.17
CA VAL A 425 6.68 -9.00 15.63
C VAL A 425 7.81 -9.88 16.17
N LYS A 426 7.50 -10.97 16.88
CA LYS A 426 8.52 -11.87 17.46
C LYS A 426 9.27 -12.65 16.38
N SER A 427 8.57 -13.23 15.40
CA SER A 427 9.22 -13.92 14.28
C SER A 427 10.03 -12.97 13.41
N ARG A 428 9.54 -11.74 13.20
CA ARG A 428 10.28 -10.69 12.47
C ARG A 428 11.60 -10.37 13.15
N ASP A 429 11.58 -10.10 14.45
CA ASP A 429 12.79 -9.78 15.22
C ASP A 429 13.75 -10.97 15.28
N THR A 430 13.22 -12.20 15.32
CA THR A 430 14.04 -13.42 15.27
C THR A 430 14.73 -13.58 13.92
N ALA A 431 14.03 -13.35 12.81
CA ALA A 431 14.61 -13.41 11.47
C ALA A 431 15.71 -12.37 11.28
N ILE A 432 15.52 -11.14 11.78
CA ILE A 432 16.53 -10.07 11.75
C ILE A 432 17.76 -10.46 12.59
N LYS A 433 17.56 -10.93 13.82
CA LYS A 433 18.67 -11.37 14.69
C LYS A 433 19.46 -12.52 14.09
N GLN A 434 18.77 -13.48 13.47
CA GLN A 434 19.43 -14.57 12.73
C GLN A 434 20.22 -14.02 11.55
N PHE A 435 19.63 -13.12 10.74
CA PHE A 435 20.36 -12.52 9.63
C PHE A 435 21.56 -11.68 10.07
N GLN A 436 21.52 -11.01 11.22
CA GLN A 436 22.66 -10.24 11.73
C GLN A 436 23.75 -11.16 12.32
N ASN A 437 23.38 -12.06 13.23
CA ASN A 437 24.34 -12.78 14.07
C ASN A 437 24.75 -14.16 13.53
N ASP A 438 23.89 -14.81 12.72
CA ASP A 438 24.15 -16.16 12.23
C ASP A 438 25.05 -16.13 10.97
N PRO A 439 26.23 -16.77 11.00
CA PRO A 439 27.10 -16.88 9.85
C PRO A 439 26.64 -17.96 8.85
N THR A 440 25.56 -18.70 9.08
CA THR A 440 24.96 -19.60 8.09
C THR A 440 23.88 -18.91 7.26
N VAL A 441 23.24 -17.88 7.81
CA VAL A 441 22.24 -17.07 7.11
C VAL A 441 22.95 -15.96 6.33
N ARG A 442 22.73 -15.95 5.01
CA ARG A 442 23.42 -15.07 4.06
C ARG A 442 22.47 -14.26 3.21
N VAL A 443 21.26 -14.77 2.97
CA VAL A 443 20.27 -14.13 2.11
C VAL A 443 19.04 -13.80 2.93
N LEU A 444 18.65 -12.52 2.92
CA LEU A 444 17.37 -12.07 3.47
C LEU A 444 16.45 -11.65 2.32
N LEU A 445 15.37 -12.40 2.14
CA LEU A 445 14.31 -12.12 1.20
C LEU A 445 13.31 -11.17 1.86
N MET A 446 13.10 -9.99 1.32
CA MET A 446 12.26 -8.97 1.94
C MET A 446 11.20 -8.45 0.97
N SER A 447 9.96 -8.32 1.43
CA SER A 447 8.97 -7.60 0.65
C SER A 447 9.25 -6.10 0.71
N LEU A 448 9.13 -5.39 -0.41
CA LEU A 448 9.39 -3.93 -0.48
C LEU A 448 8.57 -3.13 0.55
N LYS A 449 7.33 -3.57 0.84
CA LYS A 449 6.49 -2.94 1.88
C LYS A 449 7.04 -3.15 3.30
N ALA A 450 7.60 -4.33 3.58
CA ALA A 450 8.16 -4.62 4.89
C ALA A 450 9.56 -4.00 5.07
N GLY A 451 10.31 -3.83 3.98
CA GLY A 451 11.63 -3.20 3.97
C GLY A 451 11.62 -1.66 3.99
N GLY A 452 10.50 -1.02 3.68
CA GLY A 452 10.38 0.45 3.77
C GLY A 452 10.33 1.00 5.20
N VAL A 453 10.04 0.15 6.19
CA VAL A 453 9.89 0.52 7.61
C VAL A 453 11.25 0.44 8.31
N ALA A 454 11.51 1.37 9.25
CA ALA A 454 12.78 1.62 9.96
C ALA A 454 13.53 0.38 10.50
N LEU A 455 14.20 -0.35 9.60
CA LEU A 455 15.10 -1.46 9.89
C LEU A 455 16.52 -1.03 9.52
N ASN A 456 17.48 -1.22 10.42
CA ASN A 456 18.90 -0.97 10.14
C ASN A 456 19.58 -2.31 9.82
N LEU A 457 19.93 -2.54 8.55
CA LEU A 457 20.49 -3.81 8.06
C LEU A 457 21.93 -3.63 7.57
N THR A 458 22.78 -3.04 8.42
CA THR A 458 24.18 -2.68 8.12
C THR A 458 25.10 -3.86 7.79
N VAL A 459 24.66 -5.10 8.00
CA VAL A 459 25.45 -6.32 7.73
C VAL A 459 25.36 -6.72 6.25
N ALA A 460 24.37 -6.23 5.51
CA ALA A 460 24.24 -6.50 4.09
C ALA A 460 25.24 -5.67 3.27
N SER A 461 25.90 -6.32 2.31
CA SER A 461 26.83 -5.67 1.38
C SER A 461 26.28 -5.56 -0.03
N GLU A 462 25.34 -6.45 -0.41
CA GLU A 462 24.77 -6.53 -1.75
C GLU A 462 23.25 -6.44 -1.68
N VAL A 463 22.64 -5.74 -2.64
CA VAL A 463 21.18 -5.55 -2.74
C VAL A 463 20.73 -5.93 -4.13
N PHE A 464 19.82 -6.90 -4.22
CA PHE A 464 19.20 -7.37 -5.45
C PHE A 464 17.74 -6.93 -5.50
N LEU A 465 17.35 -6.25 -6.57
CA LEU A 465 15.97 -5.90 -6.88
C LEU A 465 15.48 -6.82 -7.99
N VAL A 466 14.53 -7.70 -7.70
CA VAL A 466 13.99 -8.65 -8.69
C VAL A 466 12.97 -7.98 -9.60
N ASP A 467 12.22 -7.03 -9.05
CA ASP A 467 11.16 -6.30 -9.73
C ASP A 467 11.04 -4.87 -9.20
N ASN A 468 10.80 -3.94 -10.12
CA ASN A 468 10.76 -2.51 -9.83
C ASN A 468 9.40 -2.08 -9.31
N TRP A 469 9.40 -1.11 -8.40
CA TRP A 469 8.17 -0.54 -7.85
C TRP A 469 7.70 0.71 -8.60
N TRP A 470 6.42 1.05 -8.47
CA TRP A 470 5.84 2.27 -9.02
C TRP A 470 6.35 3.55 -8.35
N ASN A 471 6.82 3.45 -7.10
CA ASN A 471 7.34 4.58 -6.34
C ASN A 471 8.86 4.46 -6.15
N PRO A 472 9.67 5.19 -6.95
CA PRO A 472 11.12 5.15 -6.86
C PRO A 472 11.66 5.57 -5.50
N ALA A 473 10.96 6.48 -4.81
CA ALA A 473 11.41 6.99 -3.51
C ALA A 473 11.36 5.89 -2.43
N ALA A 474 10.33 5.05 -2.47
CA ALA A 474 10.19 3.96 -1.51
C ALA A 474 11.12 2.78 -1.84
N GLU A 475 11.44 2.56 -3.12
CA GLU A 475 12.49 1.64 -3.54
C GLU A 475 13.87 2.10 -3.05
N MET A 476 14.22 3.38 -3.27
CA MET A 476 15.48 3.95 -2.77
C MET A 476 15.58 3.88 -1.24
N GLN A 477 14.48 4.14 -0.53
CA GLN A 477 14.42 4.03 0.91
C GLN A 477 14.72 2.61 1.39
N ALA A 478 14.23 1.58 0.68
CA ALA A 478 14.51 0.18 1.00
C ALA A 478 15.98 -0.19 0.73
N ILE A 479 16.59 0.36 -0.33
CA ILE A 479 18.02 0.16 -0.65
C ILE A 479 18.93 0.85 0.37
N ASP A 480 18.52 2.00 0.92
CA ASP A 480 19.31 2.78 1.88
C ASP A 480 19.28 2.21 3.32
N ARG A 481 18.50 1.16 3.60
CA ARG A 481 18.43 0.46 4.91
C ARG A 481 19.57 -0.53 5.08
#